data_AF-A0A815NJM1-F1
#
_entry.id   AF-A0A815NJM1-F1
#
_cell.length_a   1.000
_cell.length_b   1.000
_cell.length_c   1.000
_cell.angle_alpha   90.00
_cell.angle_beta   90.00
_cell.angle_gamma   90.00
#
_symmetry.space_group_name_H-M   'P 1'
#
loop_
_entity.id
_entity.type
_entity.pdbx_description
1 polymer ?
#
loop_
_entity_poly.entity_id
_entity_poly.type
_entity_poly.pdbx_seq_one_letter_code
_entity_poly.pdbx_strand_id
1 'polypeptide(L)'
;MSDNNNTEIPSKTEEIVDVDPNETSDRNVTSSNNEENSNKPKFFQRFRGKTEDKKPPVAVSVASLFRYATMLDIIYMLLGTVGGLSNGILLPLMIVVFGGLLNSFTDRSADLCKLNFTALAIEYCPKGYQLTASNYLSSVSICHFNETTLDFQGEVKKQTLYLVGIGCASLVLGYIQIVFWSMAAERQTKAIRQKLFQSILR
;
A
#
# COMPACT_ATOMS: atom_id res chain seq x y z
N MET A 1 -39.95 -1.01 -63.04
CA MET A 1 -40.68 -2.28 -63.14
C MET A 1 -40.02 -3.23 -62.15
N SER A 2 -40.80 -3.76 -61.23
CA SER A 2 -40.48 -4.72 -60.15
C SER A 2 -39.63 -5.93 -60.64
N ASP A 3 -38.80 -6.59 -59.83
CA ASP A 3 -39.26 -7.52 -58.78
C ASP A 3 -38.28 -7.78 -57.62
N ASN A 4 -38.90 -8.10 -56.49
CA ASN A 4 -38.39 -8.66 -55.23
C ASN A 4 -37.68 -10.01 -55.40
N ASN A 5 -36.69 -10.30 -54.53
CA ASN A 5 -36.79 -11.43 -53.59
C ASN A 5 -35.67 -11.44 -52.54
N ASN A 6 -36.12 -11.70 -51.31
CA ASN A 6 -35.40 -11.70 -50.04
C ASN A 6 -34.45 -12.90 -49.88
N THR A 7 -33.33 -12.69 -49.19
CA THR A 7 -32.71 -13.73 -48.34
C THR A 7 -32.11 -13.04 -47.11
N GLU A 8 -32.58 -13.44 -45.94
CA GLU A 8 -32.28 -12.92 -44.61
C GLU A 8 -30.83 -13.20 -44.16
N ILE A 9 -30.24 -12.25 -43.43
CA ILE A 9 -29.11 -12.46 -42.52
C ILE A 9 -29.47 -11.77 -41.20
N PRO A 10 -29.38 -12.43 -40.02
CA PRO A 10 -29.80 -11.81 -38.77
C PRO A 10 -28.67 -10.94 -38.17
N SER A 11 -28.98 -9.69 -37.86
CA SER A 11 -28.17 -8.78 -37.03
C SER A 11 -28.82 -8.60 -35.65
N LYS A 12 -28.08 -8.86 -34.57
CA LYS A 12 -28.50 -8.48 -33.20
C LYS A 12 -28.04 -7.06 -32.90
N THR A 13 -28.97 -6.22 -32.49
CA THR A 13 -28.80 -4.83 -32.04
C THR A 13 -28.75 -4.82 -30.50
N GLU A 14 -27.72 -4.21 -29.92
CA GLU A 14 -27.73 -3.70 -28.54
C GLU A 14 -28.11 -2.21 -28.59
N GLU A 15 -29.06 -1.80 -27.75
CA GLU A 15 -29.55 -0.43 -27.63
C GLU A 15 -28.96 0.23 -26.37
N ILE A 16 -28.51 1.47 -26.55
CA ILE A 16 -27.86 2.35 -25.57
C ILE A 16 -28.95 3.11 -24.81
N VAL A 17 -28.84 3.22 -23.47
CA VAL A 17 -29.64 4.17 -22.66
C VAL A 17 -28.69 5.03 -21.82
N ASP A 18 -28.84 6.34 -21.99
CA ASP A 18 -28.04 7.43 -21.44
C ASP A 18 -28.13 7.59 -19.91
N VAL A 19 -27.05 8.09 -19.30
CA VAL A 19 -26.98 8.57 -17.93
C VAL A 19 -26.40 9.99 -17.96
N ASP A 20 -27.15 10.97 -17.44
CA ASP A 20 -26.65 12.32 -17.14
C ASP A 20 -26.94 12.67 -15.65
N PRO A 21 -26.08 13.48 -14.98
CA PRO A 21 -25.89 13.47 -13.52
C PRO A 21 -26.49 14.70 -12.81
N ASN A 22 -26.40 14.67 -11.47
CA ASN A 22 -26.37 15.82 -10.55
C ASN A 22 -27.71 16.27 -9.94
N GLU A 23 -28.07 15.77 -8.74
CA GLU A 23 -28.64 16.62 -7.67
C GLU A 23 -28.61 15.95 -6.29
N THR A 24 -28.41 16.80 -5.27
CA THR A 24 -28.06 16.50 -3.89
C THR A 24 -29.29 16.69 -2.99
N SER A 25 -29.28 16.08 -1.79
CA SER A 25 -30.05 16.47 -0.60
C SER A 25 -31.56 16.18 -0.57
N ASP A 26 -31.99 15.27 0.32
CA ASP A 26 -32.88 15.68 1.43
C ASP A 26 -33.09 14.57 2.51
N ARG A 27 -32.69 14.94 3.73
CA ARG A 27 -33.36 14.82 5.05
C ARG A 27 -34.18 13.57 5.45
N ASN A 28 -33.77 13.01 6.59
CA ASN A 28 -34.53 12.43 7.73
C ASN A 28 -36.07 12.47 7.66
N VAL A 29 -36.75 11.38 8.05
CA VAL A 29 -37.71 11.32 9.19
C VAL A 29 -38.13 9.88 9.49
N THR A 30 -38.16 9.63 10.80
CA THR A 30 -38.53 8.47 11.61
C THR A 30 -39.94 7.87 11.37
N SER A 31 -39.98 6.54 11.52
CA SER A 31 -41.08 5.65 11.95
C SER A 31 -42.38 5.56 11.16
N SER A 32 -42.70 4.34 10.73
CA SER A 32 -43.99 3.70 11.06
C SER A 32 -43.88 2.18 11.01
N ASN A 33 -44.49 1.56 12.02
CA ASN A 33 -44.56 0.13 12.33
C ASN A 33 -45.14 -0.71 11.18
N ASN A 34 -44.72 -1.98 11.09
CA ASN A 34 -45.63 -3.08 10.81
C ASN A 34 -45.08 -4.40 11.38
N GLU A 35 -45.93 -5.05 12.16
CA GLU A 35 -45.74 -6.38 12.73
C GLU A 35 -45.50 -7.42 11.64
N GLU A 36 -44.46 -8.24 11.77
CA GLU A 36 -44.51 -9.60 11.25
C GLU A 36 -44.10 -10.59 12.34
N ASN A 37 -45.12 -11.23 12.88
CA ASN A 37 -45.12 -12.20 13.94
C ASN A 37 -44.38 -13.47 13.47
N SER A 38 -43.07 -13.58 13.72
CA SER A 38 -42.31 -14.79 13.38
C SER A 38 -42.58 -15.91 14.39
N ASN A 39 -43.67 -16.63 14.18
CA ASN A 39 -43.98 -17.86 14.90
C ASN A 39 -43.04 -18.97 14.41
N LYS A 40 -41.83 -19.07 14.98
CA LYS A 40 -40.87 -20.13 14.63
C LYS A 40 -41.34 -21.48 15.20
N PRO A 41 -41.25 -22.58 14.43
CA PRO A 41 -41.80 -23.88 14.82
C PRO A 41 -41.13 -24.45 16.08
N LYS A 42 -41.95 -25.01 17.00
CA LYS A 42 -41.55 -25.61 18.29
C LYS A 42 -40.39 -26.61 18.20
N PHE A 43 -40.16 -27.20 17.04
CA PHE A 43 -39.06 -28.11 16.77
C PHE A 43 -37.68 -27.45 16.97
N PHE A 44 -37.52 -26.19 16.57
CA PHE A 44 -36.25 -25.47 16.70
C PHE A 44 -35.95 -25.02 18.14
N GLN A 45 -36.95 -24.97 19.01
CA GLN A 45 -36.78 -24.57 20.41
C GLN A 45 -36.12 -25.68 21.24
N ARG A 46 -36.28 -26.95 20.85
CA ARG A 46 -35.69 -28.11 21.54
C ARG A 46 -34.19 -28.30 21.27
N PHE A 47 -33.67 -27.75 20.17
CA PHE A 47 -32.23 -27.74 19.86
C PHE A 47 -31.48 -26.56 20.50
N ARG A 48 -32.20 -25.61 21.12
CA ARG A 48 -31.58 -24.53 21.88
C ARG A 48 -31.22 -25.06 23.26
N GLY A 49 -30.06 -25.72 23.36
CA GLY A 49 -29.43 -25.99 24.64
C GLY A 49 -29.46 -24.72 25.48
N LYS A 50 -29.88 -24.81 26.75
CA LYS A 50 -29.82 -23.69 27.69
C LYS A 50 -28.38 -23.17 27.67
N THR A 51 -28.17 -22.04 27.01
CA THR A 51 -27.00 -21.22 27.22
C THR A 51 -27.06 -20.83 28.69
N GLU A 52 -26.30 -21.51 29.55
CA GLU A 52 -25.94 -20.92 30.83
C GLU A 52 -25.42 -19.53 30.52
N ASP A 53 -25.99 -18.51 31.16
CA ASP A 53 -25.52 -17.14 31.11
C ASP A 53 -24.09 -17.09 31.65
N LYS A 54 -23.12 -17.43 30.80
CA LYS A 54 -21.72 -17.12 30.99
C LYS A 54 -21.66 -15.60 30.92
N LYS A 55 -21.66 -14.97 32.11
CA LYS A 55 -21.35 -13.54 32.27
C LYS A 55 -20.22 -13.21 31.28
N PRO A 56 -20.37 -12.21 30.40
CA PRO A 56 -19.33 -11.88 29.44
C PRO A 56 -18.02 -11.74 30.22
N PRO A 57 -16.92 -12.36 29.75
CA PRO A 57 -15.65 -12.31 30.47
C PRO A 57 -15.37 -10.84 30.76
N VAL A 58 -15.24 -10.50 32.03
CA VAL A 58 -15.09 -9.11 32.47
C VAL A 58 -13.80 -8.60 31.84
N ALA A 59 -13.91 -7.77 30.80
CA ALA A 59 -12.77 -7.25 30.09
C ALA A 59 -11.95 -6.41 31.07
N VAL A 60 -10.77 -6.90 31.42
CA VAL A 60 -9.84 -6.12 32.24
C VAL A 60 -9.30 -4.97 31.40
N SER A 61 -9.24 -3.78 31.99
CA SER A 61 -8.59 -2.64 31.34
C SER A 61 -7.15 -3.00 30.97
N VAL A 62 -6.72 -2.66 29.77
CA VAL A 62 -5.35 -2.91 29.27
C VAL A 62 -4.31 -2.25 30.19
N ALA A 63 -4.66 -1.11 30.80
CA ALA A 63 -3.82 -0.44 31.79
C ALA A 63 -3.65 -1.26 33.09
N SER A 64 -4.70 -1.99 33.51
CA SER A 64 -4.62 -2.88 34.67
C SER A 64 -3.69 -4.08 34.42
N LEU A 65 -3.44 -4.44 33.15
CA LEU A 65 -2.50 -5.48 32.77
C LEU A 65 -1.04 -5.05 33.02
N PHE A 66 -0.74 -3.76 32.83
CA PHE A 66 0.58 -3.17 33.10
C PHE A 66 0.82 -2.85 34.58
N ARG A 67 -0.12 -3.14 35.49
CA ARG A 67 0.05 -2.91 36.94
C ARG A 67 1.26 -3.65 37.53
N TYR A 68 1.74 -4.69 36.84
CA TYR A 68 2.92 -5.45 37.24
C TYR A 68 4.20 -5.11 36.48
N ALA A 69 4.15 -4.14 35.55
CA ALA A 69 5.33 -3.65 34.87
C ALA A 69 6.22 -2.87 35.85
N THR A 70 7.48 -3.29 35.96
CA THR A 70 8.49 -2.55 36.72
C THR A 70 9.00 -1.37 35.90
N MET A 71 9.68 -0.40 36.54
CA MET A 71 10.23 0.78 35.83
C MET A 71 11.15 0.40 34.66
N LEU A 72 11.89 -0.71 34.76
CA LEU A 72 12.69 -1.22 33.66
C LEU A 72 11.83 -1.78 32.50
N ASP A 73 10.68 -2.38 32.78
CA ASP A 73 9.80 -2.89 31.74
C ASP A 73 9.16 -1.74 30.96
N ILE A 74 8.85 -0.63 31.63
CA ILE A 74 8.37 0.60 30.98
C ILE A 74 9.44 1.16 30.04
N ILE A 75 10.70 1.19 30.46
CA ILE A 75 11.82 1.64 29.60
C ILE A 75 11.95 0.75 28.36
N TYR A 76 11.87 -0.57 28.50
CA TYR A 76 11.92 -1.49 27.36
C TYR A 76 10.72 -1.32 26.42
N MET A 77 9.52 -1.09 26.95
CA MET A 77 8.35 -0.80 26.12
C MET A 77 8.50 0.51 25.36
N LEU A 78 9.05 1.57 25.97
CA LEU A 78 9.32 2.84 25.30
C LEU A 78 10.37 2.71 24.20
N LEU A 79 11.47 1.97 24.43
CA LEU A 79 12.46 1.73 23.38
C LEU A 79 11.86 0.90 22.22
N GLY A 80 11.05 -0.11 22.55
CA GLY A 80 10.37 -0.94 21.56
C GLY A 80 9.36 -0.17 20.72
N THR A 81 8.61 0.77 21.30
CA THR A 81 7.66 1.61 20.56
C THR A 81 8.36 2.62 19.66
N VAL A 82 9.46 3.23 20.11
CA VAL A 82 10.28 4.12 19.26
C VAL A 82 10.88 3.34 18.08
N GLY A 83 11.39 2.13 18.32
CA GLY A 83 11.86 1.25 17.25
C GLY A 83 10.76 0.86 16.27
N GLY A 84 9.56 0.56 16.77
CA GLY A 84 8.40 0.22 15.93
C GLY A 84 7.86 1.38 15.11
N LEU A 85 7.83 2.59 15.66
CA LEU A 85 7.46 3.79 14.90
C LEU A 85 8.45 4.04 13.75
N SER A 86 9.74 3.92 14.04
CA SER A 86 10.80 4.10 13.04
C SER A 86 10.70 3.05 11.92
N ASN A 87 10.47 1.78 12.28
CA ASN A 87 10.28 0.70 11.31
C ASN A 87 9.00 0.88 10.48
N GLY A 88 7.95 1.46 11.06
CA GLY A 88 6.72 1.82 10.33
C GLY A 88 6.92 2.91 9.26
N ILE A 89 7.78 3.90 9.52
CA ILE A 89 8.13 4.97 8.57
C ILE A 89 9.04 4.44 7.44
N LEU A 90 9.66 3.29 7.62
CA LEU A 90 10.66 2.80 6.70
C LEU A 90 10.12 2.43 5.32
N LEU A 91 8.88 1.91 5.26
CA LEU A 91 8.19 1.60 4.00
C LEU A 91 7.91 2.86 3.15
N PRO A 92 7.27 3.93 3.68
CA PRO A 92 7.10 5.16 2.93
C PRO A 92 8.43 5.87 2.63
N LEU A 93 9.44 5.75 3.50
CA LEU A 93 10.77 6.30 3.20
C LEU A 93 11.40 5.59 1.99
N MET A 94 11.29 4.25 1.93
CA MET A 94 11.75 3.44 0.80
C MET A 94 11.10 3.86 -0.51
N ILE A 95 9.78 4.10 -0.53
CA ILE A 95 9.09 4.44 -1.77
C ILE A 95 9.50 5.81 -2.31
N VAL A 96 9.84 6.77 -1.44
CA VAL A 96 10.35 8.09 -1.86
C VAL A 96 11.73 7.96 -2.50
N VAL A 97 12.64 7.19 -1.91
CA VAL A 97 13.98 6.93 -2.48
C VAL A 97 13.86 6.19 -3.81
N PHE A 98 12.99 5.18 -3.87
CA PHE A 98 12.74 4.46 -5.11
C PHE A 98 12.14 5.37 -6.19
N GLY A 99 11.27 6.31 -5.84
CA GLY A 99 10.78 7.34 -6.76
C GLY A 99 11.89 8.21 -7.34
N GLY A 100 12.88 8.61 -6.52
CA GLY A 100 14.07 9.31 -6.99
C GLY A 100 14.89 8.50 -7.99
N LEU A 101 15.06 7.19 -7.73
CA LEU A 101 15.71 6.27 -8.66
C LEU A 101 14.95 6.11 -9.97
N LEU A 102 13.61 5.98 -9.92
CA LEU A 102 12.76 5.90 -11.11
C LEU A 102 12.87 7.17 -11.96
N ASN A 103 12.86 8.34 -11.34
CA ASN A 103 13.02 9.61 -12.06
C ASN A 103 14.34 9.68 -12.82
N SER A 104 15.45 9.15 -12.27
CA SER A 104 16.73 9.10 -13.00
C SER A 104 16.66 8.27 -14.29
N PHE A 105 15.86 7.19 -14.30
CA PHE A 105 15.61 6.41 -15.53
C PHE A 105 14.68 7.16 -16.49
N THR A 106 13.65 7.82 -15.96
CA THR A 106 12.70 8.59 -16.77
C THR A 106 13.38 9.77 -17.47
N ASP A 107 14.24 10.52 -16.77
CA ASP A 107 15.00 11.63 -17.35
C ASP A 107 15.87 11.14 -18.53
N ARG A 108 16.57 10.01 -18.33
CA ARG A 108 17.34 9.37 -19.40
C ARG A 108 16.47 8.94 -20.58
N SER A 109 15.27 8.42 -20.32
CA SER A 109 14.35 8.02 -21.38
C SER A 109 13.80 9.22 -22.16
N ALA A 110 13.57 10.35 -21.49
CA ALA A 110 13.12 11.59 -22.11
C ALA A 110 14.20 12.18 -23.04
N ASP A 111 15.47 12.17 -22.63
CA ASP A 111 16.56 12.66 -23.47
C ASP A 111 16.76 11.80 -24.72
N LEU A 112 16.65 10.48 -24.60
CA LEU A 112 16.65 9.58 -25.76
C LEU A 112 15.47 9.85 -26.70
N CYS A 113 14.29 10.15 -26.15
CA CYS A 113 13.12 10.51 -26.94
C CYS A 113 13.35 11.81 -27.75
N LYS A 114 13.93 12.84 -27.13
CA LYS A 114 14.30 14.08 -27.84
C LYS A 114 15.27 13.81 -28.99
N LEU A 115 16.29 12.98 -28.78
CA LEU A 115 17.26 12.63 -29.82
C LEU A 115 16.60 11.84 -30.97
N ASN A 116 15.74 10.86 -30.67
CA ASN A 116 14.99 10.11 -31.69
C ASN A 116 14.04 11.01 -32.49
N PHE A 117 13.35 11.93 -31.83
CA PHE A 117 12.47 12.90 -32.50
C PHE A 117 13.27 13.84 -33.42
N THR A 118 14.44 14.30 -32.94
CA THR A 118 15.34 15.16 -33.73
C THR A 118 15.89 14.41 -34.95
N ALA A 119 16.18 13.11 -34.81
CA ALA A 119 16.58 12.26 -35.92
C ALA A 119 15.49 12.15 -36.99
N LEU A 120 14.23 11.94 -36.58
CA LEU A 120 13.08 11.94 -37.49
C LEU A 120 12.86 13.30 -38.15
N ALA A 121 13.06 14.41 -37.44
CA ALA A 121 12.93 15.75 -38.01
C ALA A 121 13.98 16.04 -39.11
N ILE A 122 15.16 15.42 -39.04
CA ILE A 122 16.19 15.52 -40.09
C ILE A 122 15.76 14.76 -41.35
N GLU A 123 14.95 13.70 -41.25
CA GLU A 123 14.45 12.98 -42.42
C GLU A 123 13.53 13.84 -43.30
N TYR A 124 12.73 14.71 -42.68
CA TYR A 124 11.81 15.64 -43.36
C TYR A 124 12.50 16.88 -43.96
N CYS A 125 13.81 17.00 -43.80
CA CYS A 125 14.59 18.12 -44.32
C CYS A 125 14.97 17.99 -45.81
N PRO A 126 14.98 19.10 -46.60
CA PRO A 126 15.56 19.09 -47.94
C PRO A 126 16.94 18.44 -48.03
N LYS A 127 17.10 17.60 -49.06
CA LYS A 127 18.27 16.71 -49.26
C LYS A 127 19.63 17.42 -49.24
N GLY A 128 19.67 18.72 -49.56
CA GLY A 128 20.91 19.51 -49.60
C GLY A 128 21.60 19.71 -48.25
N TYR A 129 20.91 19.48 -47.12
CA TYR A 129 21.49 19.69 -45.79
C TYR A 129 21.35 18.51 -44.83
N GLN A 130 20.76 17.39 -45.27
CA GLN A 130 20.59 16.20 -44.44
C GLN A 130 21.90 15.58 -43.97
N LEU A 131 22.90 15.46 -44.85
CA LEU A 131 24.17 14.80 -44.51
C LEU A 131 24.94 15.58 -43.44
N THR A 132 24.95 16.90 -43.55
CA THR A 132 25.56 17.80 -42.58
C THR A 132 24.83 17.73 -41.24
N ALA A 133 23.48 17.81 -41.24
CA ALA A 133 22.67 17.69 -40.03
C ALA A 133 22.85 16.34 -39.31
N SER A 134 22.93 15.23 -40.07
CA SER A 134 23.11 13.88 -39.52
C SER A 134 24.46 13.70 -38.82
N ASN A 135 25.55 14.20 -39.41
CA ASN A 135 26.87 14.15 -38.79
C ASN A 135 26.97 15.00 -37.51
N TYR A 136 26.32 16.17 -37.51
CA TYR A 136 26.21 16.99 -36.29
C TYR A 136 25.36 16.31 -35.22
N LEU A 137 24.21 15.72 -35.57
CA LEU A 137 23.39 14.99 -34.59
C LEU A 137 24.13 13.78 -34.02
N SER A 138 24.88 13.04 -34.82
CA SER A 138 25.65 11.88 -34.37
C SER A 138 26.74 12.28 -33.36
N SER A 139 27.51 13.32 -33.67
CA SER A 139 28.54 13.84 -32.74
C SER A 139 27.95 14.38 -31.44
N VAL A 140 26.86 15.17 -31.52
CA VAL A 140 26.15 15.67 -30.35
C VAL A 140 25.54 14.52 -29.54
N SER A 141 24.94 13.53 -30.18
CA SER A 141 24.33 12.38 -29.50
C SER A 141 25.37 11.55 -28.75
N ILE A 142 26.57 11.35 -29.31
CA ILE A 142 27.66 10.61 -28.64
C ILE A 142 28.17 11.38 -27.42
N CYS A 143 28.39 12.69 -27.56
CA CYS A 143 28.83 13.54 -26.45
C CYS A 143 27.79 13.60 -25.33
N HIS A 144 26.53 13.86 -25.69
CA HIS A 144 25.42 13.91 -24.74
C HIS A 144 25.19 12.55 -24.08
N PHE A 145 25.27 11.45 -24.82
CA PHE A 145 25.14 10.12 -24.25
C PHE A 145 26.24 9.83 -23.23
N ASN A 146 27.50 10.16 -23.52
CA ASN A 146 28.62 9.92 -22.61
C ASN A 146 28.49 10.75 -21.32
N GLU A 147 28.19 12.05 -21.45
CA GLU A 147 27.96 12.94 -20.30
C GLU A 147 26.75 12.48 -19.45
N THR A 148 25.60 12.25 -20.09
CA THR A 148 24.40 11.76 -19.40
C THR A 148 24.62 10.38 -18.77
N THR A 149 25.46 9.50 -19.34
CA THR A 149 25.77 8.21 -18.70
C THR A 149 26.60 8.36 -17.43
N LEU A 150 27.50 9.33 -17.36
CA LEU A 150 28.30 9.59 -16.17
C LEU A 150 27.43 10.16 -15.05
N ASP A 151 26.59 11.14 -15.36
CA ASP A 151 25.67 11.74 -14.40
C ASP A 151 24.64 10.73 -13.89
N PHE A 152 24.05 9.94 -14.80
CA PHE A 152 23.12 8.89 -14.46
C PHE A 152 23.73 7.82 -13.54
N GLN A 153 24.95 7.36 -13.84
CA GLN A 153 25.66 6.41 -13.00
C GLN A 153 25.93 6.97 -11.60
N GLY A 154 26.23 8.27 -11.49
CA GLY A 154 26.37 8.96 -10.21
C GLY A 154 25.07 8.97 -9.40
N GLU A 155 23.96 9.38 -10.02
CA GLU A 155 22.66 9.49 -9.34
C GLU A 155 22.11 8.12 -8.94
N VAL A 156 22.16 7.12 -9.84
CA VAL A 156 21.71 5.76 -9.55
C VAL A 156 22.50 5.14 -8.41
N LYS A 157 23.84 5.34 -8.38
CA LYS A 157 24.68 4.85 -7.28
C LYS A 157 24.29 5.48 -5.95
N LYS A 158 24.03 6.80 -5.93
CA LYS A 158 23.59 7.53 -4.73
C LYS A 158 22.24 7.00 -4.22
N GLN A 159 21.23 6.88 -5.09
CA GLN A 159 19.91 6.36 -4.71
C GLN A 159 19.98 4.91 -4.23
N THR A 160 20.81 4.08 -4.89
CA THR A 160 21.04 2.68 -4.49
C THR A 160 21.72 2.59 -3.12
N LEU A 161 22.67 3.48 -2.82
CA LEU A 161 23.34 3.49 -1.52
C LEU A 161 22.36 3.86 -0.40
N TYR A 162 21.44 4.80 -0.62
CA TYR A 162 20.35 5.07 0.33
C TYR A 162 19.43 3.86 0.52
N LEU A 163 19.10 3.14 -0.55
CA LEU A 163 18.30 1.91 -0.51
C LEU A 163 18.93 0.85 0.42
N VAL A 164 20.23 0.59 0.24
CA VAL A 164 20.98 -0.36 1.06
C VAL A 164 21.08 0.12 2.51
N GLY A 165 21.36 1.41 2.73
CA GLY A 165 21.44 1.99 4.07
C GLY A 165 20.14 1.85 4.86
N ILE A 166 19.00 2.11 4.22
CA ILE A 166 17.67 1.94 4.81
C ILE A 166 17.39 0.46 5.12
N GLY A 167 17.78 -0.46 4.22
CA GLY A 167 17.65 -1.90 4.43
C GLY A 167 18.51 -2.44 5.57
N CYS A 168 19.69 -1.87 5.81
CA CYS A 168 20.48 -2.19 7.00
C CYS A 168 19.86 -1.59 8.28
N ALA A 169 19.36 -0.35 8.22
CA ALA A 169 18.73 0.33 9.35
C ALA A 169 17.45 -0.37 9.82
N SER A 170 16.49 -0.61 8.92
CA SER A 170 16.11 -1.99 8.59
C SER A 170 16.09 -3.02 9.70
N LEU A 171 17.02 -3.95 9.46
CA LEU A 171 17.31 -5.12 10.25
C LEU A 171 17.62 -4.74 11.69
N VAL A 172 18.38 -3.68 11.92
CA VAL A 172 18.80 -3.27 13.27
C VAL A 172 17.60 -2.77 14.08
N LEU A 173 16.81 -1.84 13.53
CA LEU A 173 15.64 -1.27 14.20
C LEU A 173 14.55 -2.33 14.42
N GLY A 174 14.30 -3.19 13.41
CA GLY A 174 13.36 -4.29 13.51
C GLY A 174 13.77 -5.32 14.57
N TYR A 175 15.06 -5.67 14.64
CA TYR A 175 15.58 -6.57 15.68
C TYR A 175 15.40 -5.98 17.08
N ILE A 176 15.80 -4.72 17.26
CA ILE A 176 15.67 -3.97 18.51
C ILE A 176 14.20 -3.91 18.97
N GLN A 177 13.29 -3.56 18.06
CA GLN A 177 11.85 -3.50 18.32
C GLN A 177 11.33 -4.83 18.88
N ILE A 178 11.61 -5.94 18.19
CA ILE A 178 11.07 -7.26 18.55
C ILE A 178 11.69 -7.75 19.86
N VAL A 179 13.01 -7.59 20.03
CA VAL A 179 13.73 -8.04 21.21
C VAL A 179 13.27 -7.30 22.46
N PHE A 180 13.09 -5.98 22.41
CA PHE A 180 12.62 -5.22 23.56
C PHE A 180 11.17 -5.54 23.95
N TRP A 181 10.28 -5.72 22.97
CA TRP A 181 8.92 -6.19 23.25
C TRP A 181 8.90 -7.61 23.82
N SER A 182 9.75 -8.50 23.30
CA SER A 182 9.85 -9.88 23.78
C SER A 182 10.37 -9.96 25.21
N MET A 183 11.42 -9.23 25.56
CA MET A 183 11.97 -9.19 26.92
C MET A 183 10.97 -8.59 27.92
N ALA A 184 10.25 -7.52 27.56
CA ALA A 184 9.21 -6.95 28.41
C ALA A 184 8.05 -7.94 28.64
N ALA A 185 7.62 -8.64 27.59
CA ALA A 185 6.57 -9.64 27.67
C ALA A 185 6.96 -10.85 28.54
N GLU A 186 8.22 -11.31 28.46
CA GLU A 186 8.73 -12.40 29.28
C GLU A 186 8.68 -12.05 30.77
N ARG A 187 9.18 -10.86 31.14
CA ARG A 187 9.22 -10.40 32.54
C ARG A 187 7.81 -10.25 33.12
N GLN A 188 6.89 -9.67 32.35
CA GLN A 188 5.48 -9.57 32.74
C GLN A 188 4.83 -10.94 32.90
N THR A 189 5.06 -11.86 31.95
CA THR A 189 4.51 -13.22 32.01
C THR A 189 5.01 -13.96 33.24
N LYS A 190 6.29 -13.86 33.58
CA LYS A 190 6.88 -14.49 34.78
C LYS A 190 6.26 -13.95 36.06
N ALA A 191 6.12 -12.63 36.17
CA ALA A 191 5.51 -11.97 37.34
C ALA A 191 4.04 -12.38 37.53
N ILE A 192 3.27 -12.45 36.43
CA ILE A 192 1.87 -12.89 36.47
C ILE A 192 1.76 -14.35 36.92
N ARG A 193 2.58 -15.26 36.36
CA ARG A 193 2.56 -16.69 36.72
C ARG A 193 2.86 -16.94 38.19
N GLN A 194 3.80 -16.21 38.78
CA GLN A 194 4.12 -16.33 40.20
C GLN A 194 2.94 -15.91 41.10
N LYS A 195 2.29 -14.79 40.76
CA LYS A 195 1.12 -14.29 41.52
C LYS A 195 -0.11 -15.18 41.35
N LEU A 196 -0.29 -15.75 40.17
CA LEU A 196 -1.34 -16.75 39.91
C LEU A 196 -1.12 -17.98 40.79
N PHE A 197 0.09 -18.54 40.80
CA PHE A 197 0.41 -19.73 41.59
C PHE A 197 0.23 -19.51 43.10
N GLN A 198 0.67 -18.34 43.61
CA GLN A 198 0.47 -17.97 45.01
C GLN A 198 -1.02 -17.83 45.37
N SER A 199 -1.86 -17.40 44.43
CA SER A 199 -3.31 -17.29 44.63
C SER A 199 -4.03 -18.63 44.53
N ILE A 200 -3.43 -19.62 43.85
CA ILE A 200 -3.99 -20.98 43.74
C ILE A 200 -3.66 -21.81 44.99
N LEU A 201 -2.48 -21.61 45.58
CA LEU A 201 -2.04 -22.37 46.76
C LEU A 201 -2.63 -21.88 48.09
N ARG A 202 -3.24 -20.69 48.11
CA ARG A 202 -3.87 -20.11 49.30
C ARG A 202 -5.36 -20.42 49.33
#